data_AF-A0A3N5Z4S8-F1
#
_entry.id   AF-A0A3N5Z4S8-F1
#
_cell.length_a   1.000
_cell.length_b   1.000
_cell.length_c   1.000
_cell.angle_alpha   90.00
_cell.angle_beta   90.00
_cell.angle_gamma   90.00
#
_symmetry.space_group_name_H-M   'P 1'
#
loop_
_entity.id
_entity.type
_entity.pdbx_description
1 polymer ?
#
loop_
_entity_poly.entity_id
_entity_poly.type
_entity_poly.pdbx_seq_one_letter_code
_entity_poly.pdbx_strand_id
1 'polypeptide(L)'
;MLRRLAAFFTLVMRSYLPDAYLFAILLTFLSVILALIFTPSGFMKVVTSWGDGIYGIIAFAFQMILILITGHALALTPAVNRVLMAIASIGSTPIKAGMTVALVGGVCSWLNWGFGLIVSGLLAVEIARRNREVDFPYLVAAGYSGFVVWHMGLSGSIPLVCATAKSAQNFIEKATGAVVPVSDSIFQAFNLLPALIIILTMPLLYALIHPKAAEVKRISPEKLKEVESITVKIPLPPQATLAQRIDHSYVINIIFGLLGVIYLYNHFSTKGFDLNLNIVIFIFFISGVLLHGKPVNYINAIATAIKGAGAIALQFPLYGGIQGIMVGTGLASVIAGWFVALSSPETFYM
;
A
#
# COMPACT_ATOMS: atom_id res chain seq x y z
N MET A 1 9.46 23.98 -17.91
CA MET A 1 9.03 22.78 -18.66
C MET A 1 8.32 21.77 -17.76
N LEU A 2 8.99 21.20 -16.76
CA LEU A 2 8.44 20.14 -15.87
C LEU A 2 7.08 20.48 -15.26
N ARG A 3 6.90 21.71 -14.76
CA ARG A 3 5.61 22.15 -14.22
C ARG A 3 4.46 22.16 -15.23
N ARG A 4 4.72 22.55 -16.49
CA ARG A 4 3.69 22.51 -17.55
C ARG A 4 3.32 21.06 -17.88
N LEU A 5 4.31 20.17 -17.87
CA LEU A 5 4.10 18.74 -18.07
C LEU A 5 3.27 18.13 -16.93
N ALA A 6 3.57 18.46 -15.67
CA ALA A 6 2.78 18.04 -14.51
C ALA A 6 1.33 18.56 -14.59
N ALA A 7 1.13 19.81 -14.99
CA ALA A 7 -0.20 20.39 -15.19
C ALA A 7 -0.97 19.68 -16.33
N PHE A 8 -0.30 19.34 -17.43
CA PHE A 8 -0.88 18.57 -18.53
C PHE A 8 -1.35 17.19 -18.06
N PHE A 9 -0.50 16.39 -17.42
CA PHE A 9 -0.91 15.07 -16.92
C PHE A 9 -2.03 15.18 -15.88
N THR A 10 -2.02 16.21 -15.03
CA THR A 10 -3.12 16.47 -14.08
C THR A 10 -4.44 16.71 -14.81
N LEU A 11 -4.43 17.47 -15.91
CA LEU A 11 -5.62 17.70 -16.74
C LEU A 11 -6.11 16.40 -17.36
N VAL A 12 -5.23 15.62 -17.97
CA VAL A 12 -5.58 14.33 -18.59
C VAL A 12 -6.21 13.38 -17.57
N MET A 13 -5.56 13.19 -16.41
CA MET A 13 -6.07 12.29 -15.38
C MET A 13 -7.45 12.75 -14.86
N ARG A 14 -7.64 14.05 -14.61
CA ARG A 14 -8.92 14.58 -14.14
C ARG A 14 -10.05 14.47 -15.16
N SER A 15 -9.73 14.52 -16.44
CA SER A 15 -10.73 14.51 -17.52
C SER A 15 -11.08 13.11 -18.02
N TYR A 16 -10.18 12.13 -17.90
CA TYR A 16 -10.33 10.83 -18.57
C TYR A 16 -10.17 9.60 -17.69
N LEU A 17 -9.61 9.71 -16.47
CA LEU A 17 -9.43 8.55 -15.62
C LEU A 17 -10.77 8.17 -14.94
N PRO A 18 -11.35 6.99 -15.25
CA PRO A 18 -12.56 6.54 -14.57
C PRO A 18 -12.28 6.20 -13.11
N ASP A 19 -13.34 6.04 -12.32
CA ASP A 19 -13.24 5.46 -10.99
C ASP A 19 -12.60 4.06 -11.04
N ALA A 20 -11.80 3.70 -10.03
CA ALA A 20 -11.06 2.44 -9.99
C ALA A 20 -11.99 1.20 -10.08
N TYR A 21 -13.19 1.28 -9.51
CA TYR A 21 -14.18 0.22 -9.65
C TYR A 21 -14.67 0.07 -11.10
N LEU A 22 -14.99 1.19 -11.76
CA LEU A 22 -15.38 1.17 -13.17
C LEU A 22 -14.23 0.65 -14.04
N PHE A 23 -12.99 1.01 -13.73
CA PHE A 23 -11.82 0.50 -14.41
C PHE A 23 -11.71 -1.04 -14.33
N ALA A 24 -11.98 -1.64 -13.16
CA ALA A 24 -12.00 -3.10 -13.01
C ALA A 24 -13.11 -3.78 -13.84
N ILE A 25 -14.28 -3.15 -13.98
CA ILE A 25 -15.36 -3.63 -14.86
C ILE A 25 -14.93 -3.57 -16.33
N LEU A 26 -14.34 -2.44 -16.76
CA LEU A 26 -13.87 -2.29 -18.14
C LEU A 26 -12.78 -3.32 -18.47
N LEU A 27 -11.87 -3.60 -17.54
CA LEU A 27 -10.88 -4.66 -17.71
C LEU A 27 -11.50 -6.06 -17.78
N THR A 28 -12.61 -6.29 -17.06
CA THR A 28 -13.37 -7.53 -17.18
C THR A 28 -13.92 -7.68 -18.59
N PHE A 29 -14.60 -6.66 -19.12
CA PHE A 29 -15.12 -6.71 -20.50
C PHE A 29 -14.02 -6.86 -21.54
N LEU A 30 -12.89 -6.17 -21.36
CA LEU A 30 -11.73 -6.33 -22.21
C LEU A 30 -11.23 -7.78 -22.19
N SER A 31 -11.11 -8.38 -21.00
CA SER A 31 -10.66 -9.77 -20.84
C SER A 31 -11.62 -10.75 -21.52
N VAL A 32 -12.93 -10.51 -21.43
CA VAL A 32 -13.95 -11.31 -22.14
C VAL A 32 -13.75 -11.21 -23.65
N ILE A 33 -13.62 -9.99 -24.20
CA ILE A 33 -13.43 -9.76 -25.63
C ILE A 33 -12.16 -10.45 -26.13
N LEU A 34 -11.03 -10.25 -25.43
CA LEU A 34 -9.75 -10.84 -25.80
C LEU A 34 -9.81 -12.37 -25.74
N ALA A 35 -10.47 -12.96 -24.74
CA ALA A 35 -10.61 -14.40 -24.64
C ALA A 35 -11.42 -14.99 -25.82
N LEU A 36 -12.47 -14.30 -26.26
CA LEU A 36 -13.31 -14.74 -27.39
C LEU A 36 -12.61 -14.63 -28.73
N ILE A 37 -11.71 -13.65 -28.89
CA ILE A 37 -10.99 -13.42 -30.15
C ILE A 37 -9.77 -14.35 -30.25
N PHE A 38 -8.99 -14.47 -29.17
CA PHE A 38 -7.65 -15.06 -29.21
C PHE A 38 -7.55 -16.46 -28.63
N THR A 39 -8.65 -17.04 -28.15
CA THR A 39 -8.69 -18.43 -27.65
C THR A 39 -9.82 -19.21 -28.32
N PRO A 40 -9.75 -20.55 -28.36
CA PRO A 40 -10.86 -21.37 -28.87
C PRO A 40 -12.06 -21.45 -27.90
N SER A 41 -12.11 -20.62 -26.85
CA SER A 41 -13.14 -20.69 -25.82
C SER A 41 -14.45 -20.06 -26.29
N GLY A 42 -15.56 -20.80 -26.19
CA GLY A 42 -16.90 -20.25 -26.41
C GLY A 42 -17.36 -19.33 -25.28
N PHE A 43 -18.38 -18.50 -25.55
CA PHE A 43 -18.91 -17.49 -24.62
C PHE A 43 -19.23 -18.04 -23.22
N MET A 44 -19.94 -19.16 -23.14
CA MET A 44 -20.29 -19.74 -21.84
C MET A 44 -19.08 -20.16 -21.03
N LYS A 45 -18.01 -20.68 -21.67
CA LYS A 45 -16.77 -21.03 -20.96
C LYS A 45 -16.09 -19.78 -20.40
N VAL A 46 -16.10 -18.67 -21.14
CA VAL A 46 -15.53 -17.40 -20.66
C VAL A 46 -16.30 -16.90 -19.43
N VAL A 47 -17.65 -16.93 -19.49
CA VAL A 47 -18.52 -16.51 -18.38
C VAL A 47 -18.34 -17.40 -17.15
N THR A 48 -18.30 -18.73 -17.30
CA THR A 48 -18.07 -19.64 -16.16
C THR A 48 -16.67 -19.45 -15.59
N SER A 49 -15.64 -19.31 -16.44
CA SER A 49 -14.26 -19.05 -15.98
C SER A 49 -14.16 -17.74 -15.19
N TRP A 50 -14.90 -16.70 -15.61
CA TRP A 50 -15.01 -15.45 -14.87
C TRP A 50 -15.67 -15.67 -13.50
N GLY A 51 -16.84 -16.31 -13.47
CA GLY A 51 -17.59 -16.56 -12.23
C GLY A 51 -16.80 -17.40 -11.22
N ASP A 52 -16.18 -18.49 -11.67
CA ASP A 52 -15.35 -19.37 -10.83
C ASP A 52 -14.10 -18.63 -10.31
N GLY A 53 -13.59 -17.67 -11.10
CA GLY A 53 -12.44 -16.84 -10.74
C GLY A 53 -12.71 -15.84 -9.61
N ILE A 54 -13.95 -15.37 -9.44
CA ILE A 54 -14.31 -14.30 -8.48
C ILE A 54 -13.77 -14.58 -7.06
N TYR A 55 -13.84 -15.84 -6.65
CA TYR A 55 -13.41 -16.27 -5.31
C TYR A 55 -11.99 -16.87 -5.28
N GLY A 56 -11.32 -16.98 -6.43
CA GLY A 56 -10.00 -17.60 -6.57
C GLY A 56 -8.87 -16.83 -5.86
N ILE A 57 -9.10 -15.57 -5.49
CA ILE A 57 -8.10 -14.72 -4.83
C ILE A 57 -8.55 -14.16 -3.48
N ILE A 58 -9.60 -14.70 -2.83
CA ILE A 58 -10.10 -14.16 -1.53
C ILE A 58 -9.00 -14.09 -0.48
N ALA A 59 -8.21 -15.17 -0.31
CA ALA A 59 -7.14 -15.19 0.69
C ALA A 59 -6.12 -14.07 0.45
N PHE A 60 -5.76 -13.86 -0.82
CA PHE A 60 -4.86 -12.78 -1.23
C PHE A 60 -5.50 -11.39 -1.05
N ALA A 61 -6.78 -11.24 -1.39
CA ALA A 61 -7.54 -10.02 -1.15
C ALA A 61 -7.56 -9.64 0.33
N PHE A 62 -7.80 -10.61 1.20
CA PHE A 62 -7.79 -10.40 2.64
C PHE A 62 -6.38 -10.05 3.14
N GLN A 63 -5.33 -10.66 2.60
CA GLN A 63 -3.95 -10.25 2.89
C GLN A 63 -3.68 -8.79 2.50
N MET A 64 -4.18 -8.32 1.35
CA MET A 64 -4.02 -6.92 0.93
C MET A 64 -4.81 -5.95 1.83
N ILE A 65 -6.01 -6.32 2.26
CA ILE A 65 -6.77 -5.60 3.28
C ILE A 65 -5.94 -5.53 4.57
N LEU A 66 -5.41 -6.66 5.03
CA LEU A 66 -4.61 -6.74 6.25
C LEU A 66 -3.36 -5.87 6.18
N ILE A 67 -2.63 -5.85 5.05
CA ILE A 67 -1.47 -4.94 4.87
C ILE A 67 -1.91 -3.48 5.08
N LEU A 68 -2.98 -3.05 4.41
CA LEU A 68 -3.45 -1.69 4.51
C LEU A 68 -3.87 -1.33 5.93
N ILE A 69 -4.71 -2.16 6.55
CA ILE A 69 -5.29 -1.81 7.86
C ILE A 69 -4.25 -1.86 8.98
N THR A 70 -3.32 -2.82 8.94
CA THR A 70 -2.26 -2.92 9.96
C THR A 70 -1.23 -1.81 9.78
N GLY A 71 -0.87 -1.47 8.53
CA GLY A 71 -0.07 -0.30 8.20
C GLY A 71 -0.72 1.01 8.66
N HIS A 72 -2.01 1.19 8.36
CA HIS A 72 -2.77 2.35 8.82
C HIS A 72 -2.82 2.40 10.35
N ALA A 73 -3.23 1.33 11.03
CA ALA A 73 -3.33 1.31 12.49
C ALA A 73 -1.98 1.63 13.17
N LEU A 74 -0.86 1.15 12.63
CA LEU A 74 0.48 1.49 13.11
C LEU A 74 0.78 3.00 12.97
N ALA A 75 0.37 3.61 11.85
CA ALA A 75 0.53 5.05 11.62
C ALA A 75 -0.25 5.91 12.65
N LEU A 76 -1.33 5.37 13.23
CA LEU A 76 -2.15 6.05 14.24
C LEU A 76 -1.56 5.96 15.67
N THR A 77 -0.42 5.32 15.86
CA THR A 77 0.17 5.15 17.19
C THR A 77 0.73 6.49 17.73
N PRO A 78 0.71 6.70 19.06
CA PRO A 78 1.34 7.88 19.67
C PRO A 78 2.84 8.01 19.38
N ALA A 79 3.53 6.88 19.16
CA ALA A 79 4.93 6.86 18.80
C ALA A 79 5.16 7.48 17.42
N VAL A 80 4.41 7.04 16.41
CA VAL A 80 4.50 7.58 15.04
C VAL A 80 4.08 9.05 15.01
N ASN A 81 3.01 9.43 15.73
CA ASN A 81 2.58 10.83 15.79
C ASN A 81 3.68 11.77 16.35
N ARG A 82 4.43 11.35 17.38
CA ARG A 82 5.56 12.13 17.91
C ARG A 82 6.67 12.33 16.86
N VAL A 83 7.01 11.27 16.14
CA VAL A 83 8.01 11.33 15.06
C VAL A 83 7.53 12.25 13.93
N LEU A 84 6.27 12.14 13.52
CA LEU A 84 5.67 13.00 12.51
C LEU A 84 5.70 14.49 12.90
N MET A 85 5.34 14.82 14.14
CA MET A 85 5.41 16.20 14.65
C MET A 85 6.83 16.76 14.66
N ALA A 86 7.84 15.93 14.92
CA ALA A 86 9.23 16.33 14.86
C ALA A 86 9.66 16.59 13.41
N ILE A 87 9.38 15.66 12.49
CA ILE A 87 9.72 15.78 11.07
C ILE A 87 8.99 16.98 10.42
N ALA A 88 7.73 17.23 10.78
CA ALA A 88 6.95 18.35 10.25
C ALA A 88 7.60 19.72 10.51
N SER A 89 8.45 19.85 11.54
CA SER A 89 9.20 21.10 11.80
C SER A 89 10.23 21.43 10.72
N ILE A 90 10.69 20.44 9.95
CA ILE A 90 11.65 20.62 8.84
C ILE A 90 10.99 21.32 7.64
N GLY A 91 9.67 21.17 7.48
CA GLY A 91 8.85 21.76 6.42
C GLY A 91 8.62 23.27 6.53
N SER A 92 9.60 24.02 7.04
CA SER A 92 9.49 25.45 7.36
C SER A 92 9.33 26.37 6.14
N THR A 93 9.57 25.87 4.93
CA THR A 93 9.32 26.58 3.66
C THR A 93 8.51 25.69 2.73
N PRO A 94 7.73 26.24 1.79
CA PRO A 94 6.89 25.44 0.88
C PRO A 94 7.67 24.39 0.06
N ILE A 95 8.91 24.71 -0.33
CA ILE A 95 9.81 23.77 -1.01
C ILE A 95 10.23 22.64 -0.05
N LYS A 96 10.77 22.99 1.12
CA LYS A 96 11.17 21.98 2.13
C LYS A 96 10.01 21.11 2.55
N ALA A 97 8.79 21.67 2.62
CA ALA A 97 7.57 20.95 2.94
C ALA A 97 7.33 19.80 1.93
N GLY A 98 7.29 20.09 0.63
CA GLY A 98 7.10 19.05 -0.38
C GLY A 98 8.25 18.03 -0.43
N MET A 99 9.50 18.50 -0.32
CA MET A 99 10.68 17.62 -0.26
C MET A 99 10.58 16.62 0.91
N THR A 100 10.20 17.12 2.10
CA THR A 100 10.09 16.31 3.32
C THR A 100 8.98 15.29 3.19
N VAL A 101 7.80 15.69 2.70
CA VAL A 101 6.67 14.78 2.50
C VAL A 101 7.02 13.70 1.47
N ALA A 102 7.64 14.06 0.34
CA ALA A 102 8.03 13.10 -0.68
C ALA A 102 9.06 12.07 -0.17
N LEU A 103 10.07 12.53 0.57
CA LEU A 103 11.09 11.65 1.14
C LEU A 103 10.49 10.66 2.14
N VAL A 104 9.72 11.18 3.10
CA VAL A 104 9.09 10.36 4.15
C VAL A 104 8.09 9.39 3.51
N GLY A 105 7.30 9.86 2.55
CA GLY A 105 6.36 9.01 1.83
C GLY A 105 7.06 7.90 1.07
N GLY A 106 8.15 8.18 0.36
CA GLY A 106 8.94 7.15 -0.32
C GLY A 106 9.50 6.09 0.64
N VAL A 107 10.13 6.52 1.74
CA VAL A 107 10.69 5.60 2.74
C VAL A 107 9.59 4.77 3.40
N CYS A 108 8.51 5.41 3.86
CA CYS A 108 7.42 4.73 4.54
C CYS A 108 6.65 3.79 3.60
N SER A 109 6.43 4.17 2.33
CA SER A 109 5.79 3.31 1.33
C SER A 109 6.67 2.13 0.93
N TRP A 110 8.01 2.29 0.91
CA TRP A 110 8.94 1.19 0.73
C TRP A 110 8.88 0.19 1.90
N LEU A 111 8.73 0.67 3.14
CA LEU A 111 8.55 -0.22 4.30
C LEU A 111 7.18 -0.91 4.27
N ASN A 112 6.11 -0.14 4.14
CA ASN A 112 4.75 -0.63 4.00
C ASN A 112 3.89 0.39 3.26
N TRP A 113 3.32 -0.01 2.13
CA TRP A 113 2.58 0.90 1.27
C TRP A 113 1.33 1.48 1.95
N GLY A 114 0.64 0.70 2.78
CA GLY A 114 -0.50 1.16 3.57
C GLY A 114 -0.10 2.15 4.66
N PHE A 115 1.01 1.89 5.35
CA PHE A 115 1.61 2.80 6.32
C PHE A 115 2.05 4.11 5.65
N GLY A 116 2.78 4.02 4.52
CA GLY A 116 3.29 5.18 3.79
C GLY A 116 2.21 6.13 3.31
N LEU A 117 1.08 5.61 2.79
CA LEU A 117 -0.06 6.44 2.38
C LEU A 117 -0.61 7.27 3.54
N ILE A 118 -0.80 6.66 4.71
CA ILE A 118 -1.40 7.31 5.88
C ILE A 118 -0.42 8.28 6.51
N VAL A 119 0.83 7.86 6.73
CA VAL A 119 1.89 8.70 7.31
C VAL A 119 2.11 9.96 6.47
N SER A 120 2.14 9.82 5.14
CA SER A 120 2.34 10.97 4.25
C SER A 120 1.19 11.96 4.29
N GLY A 121 -0.06 11.46 4.34
CA GLY A 121 -1.24 12.30 4.49
C GLY A 121 -1.24 13.06 5.81
N LEU A 122 -0.95 12.38 6.92
CA LEU A 122 -0.84 12.99 8.25
C LEU A 122 0.28 14.04 8.30
N LEU A 123 1.43 13.76 7.69
CA LEU A 123 2.55 14.69 7.63
C LEU A 123 2.21 15.92 6.78
N ALA A 124 1.54 15.74 5.63
CA ALA A 124 1.10 16.85 4.78
C ALA A 124 0.15 17.79 5.53
N VAL A 125 -0.80 17.23 6.28
CA VAL A 125 -1.73 18.00 7.13
C VAL A 125 -0.99 18.74 8.23
N GLU A 126 -0.08 18.07 8.94
CA GLU A 126 0.66 18.68 10.03
C GLU A 126 1.60 19.80 9.55
N ILE A 127 2.26 19.62 8.40
CA ILE A 127 3.07 20.69 7.80
C ILE A 127 2.18 21.85 7.36
N ALA A 128 1.01 21.59 6.75
CA ALA A 128 0.09 22.65 6.35
C ALA A 128 -0.48 23.44 7.54
N ARG A 129 -0.59 22.84 8.73
CA ARG A 129 -0.95 23.59 9.96
C ARG A 129 0.13 24.60 10.35
N ARG A 130 1.41 24.20 10.26
CA ARG A 130 2.58 24.97 10.68
C ARG A 130 3.01 26.01 9.64
N ASN A 131 2.91 25.64 8.37
CA ASN A 131 3.31 26.46 7.24
C ASN A 131 2.10 26.71 6.33
N ARG A 132 1.43 27.84 6.55
CA ARG A 132 0.21 28.24 5.83
C ARG A 132 0.45 28.67 4.39
N GLU A 133 1.70 28.88 4.00
CA GLU A 133 2.10 29.31 2.66
C GLU A 133 2.23 28.14 1.68
N VAL A 134 2.09 26.91 2.15
CA VAL A 134 2.23 25.72 1.31
C VAL A 134 0.98 25.46 0.49
N ASP A 135 1.18 25.03 -0.76
CA ASP A 135 0.11 24.49 -1.60
C ASP A 135 -0.25 23.09 -1.10
N PHE A 136 -1.49 22.92 -0.63
CA PHE A 136 -1.93 21.66 -0.03
C PHE A 136 -2.07 20.53 -1.08
N PRO A 137 -2.66 20.75 -2.27
CA PRO A 137 -2.65 19.75 -3.34
C PRO A 137 -1.25 19.25 -3.71
N TYR A 138 -0.26 20.13 -3.72
CA TYR A 138 1.15 19.79 -3.94
C TYR A 138 1.72 18.89 -2.84
N LEU A 139 1.38 19.12 -1.55
CA LEU A 139 1.76 18.20 -0.47
C LEU A 139 1.06 16.85 -0.58
N VAL A 140 -0.21 16.83 -0.98
CA VAL A 140 -0.94 15.58 -1.22
C VAL A 140 -0.27 14.79 -2.35
N ALA A 141 0.10 15.46 -3.45
CA ALA A 141 0.86 14.84 -4.54
C ALA A 141 2.21 14.31 -4.04
N ALA A 142 2.95 15.10 -3.24
CA ALA A 142 4.22 14.68 -2.64
C ALA A 142 4.06 13.40 -1.82
N GLY A 143 3.03 13.33 -0.99
CA GLY A 143 2.76 12.15 -0.18
C GLY A 143 2.39 10.93 -1.02
N TYR A 144 1.54 11.12 -2.02
CA TYR A 144 1.14 10.04 -2.92
C TYR A 144 2.31 9.57 -3.82
N SER A 145 3.29 10.42 -4.12
CA SER A 145 4.46 10.05 -4.92
C SER A 145 5.34 8.99 -4.27
N GLY A 146 5.26 8.82 -2.95
CA GLY A 146 5.89 7.70 -2.25
C GLY A 146 5.41 6.34 -2.76
N PHE A 147 4.21 6.28 -3.33
CA PHE A 147 3.69 5.08 -3.95
C PHE A 147 4.55 4.63 -5.14
N VAL A 148 5.30 5.50 -5.83
CA VAL A 148 6.14 5.09 -6.99
C VAL A 148 7.11 3.94 -6.65
N VAL A 149 7.57 3.85 -5.40
CA VAL A 149 8.50 2.80 -4.94
C VAL A 149 7.85 1.70 -4.09
N TRP A 150 6.53 1.75 -3.90
CA TRP A 150 5.79 0.87 -2.98
C TRP A 150 6.06 -0.61 -3.28
N HIS A 151 6.08 -0.95 -4.57
CA HIS A 151 6.20 -2.33 -5.02
C HIS A 151 7.64 -2.86 -4.95
N MET A 152 8.61 -1.96 -4.85
CA MET A 152 10.04 -2.27 -4.76
C MET A 152 10.48 -2.54 -3.31
N GLY A 153 9.57 -2.44 -2.35
CA GLY A 153 9.89 -2.49 -0.93
C GLY A 153 9.33 -3.70 -0.18
N LEU A 154 9.47 -3.68 1.15
CA LEU A 154 9.17 -4.78 2.07
C LEU A 154 7.69 -5.16 2.14
N SER A 155 6.81 -4.44 1.44
CA SER A 155 5.38 -4.73 1.34
C SER A 155 4.92 -4.95 -0.10
N GLY A 156 5.85 -5.06 -1.05
CA GLY A 156 5.55 -5.34 -2.45
C GLY A 156 4.79 -6.65 -2.57
N SER A 157 3.57 -6.62 -3.11
CA SER A 157 2.67 -7.76 -3.07
C SER A 157 3.21 -8.96 -3.85
N ILE A 158 3.67 -8.77 -5.09
CA ILE A 158 4.26 -9.82 -5.93
C ILE A 158 5.55 -10.42 -5.34
N PRO A 159 6.61 -9.67 -4.99
CA PRO A 159 7.82 -10.29 -4.45
C PRO A 159 7.54 -11.04 -3.14
N LEU A 160 6.65 -10.53 -2.29
CA LEU A 160 6.24 -11.26 -1.08
C LEU A 160 5.40 -12.50 -1.38
N VAL A 161 4.53 -12.48 -2.38
CA VAL A 161 3.80 -13.68 -2.83
C VAL A 161 4.79 -14.72 -3.37
N CYS A 162 5.79 -14.31 -4.16
CA CYS A 162 6.84 -15.19 -4.66
C CYS A 162 7.71 -15.79 -3.54
N ALA A 163 7.90 -15.05 -2.44
CA ALA A 163 8.55 -15.53 -1.22
C ALA A 163 7.63 -16.39 -0.32
N THR A 164 6.32 -16.40 -0.56
CA THR A 164 5.36 -17.14 0.26
C THR A 164 5.16 -18.56 -0.28
N ALA A 165 5.74 -19.54 0.41
CA ALA A 165 5.58 -20.95 0.07
C ALA A 165 4.12 -21.39 0.14
N LYS A 166 3.71 -22.24 -0.81
CA LYS A 166 2.38 -22.84 -0.94
C LYS A 166 1.24 -21.82 -1.11
N SER A 167 1.55 -20.57 -1.42
CA SER A 167 0.52 -19.58 -1.73
C SER A 167 -0.17 -19.95 -3.05
N ALA A 168 -1.50 -19.90 -3.07
CA ALA A 168 -2.28 -20.12 -4.29
C ALA A 168 -1.91 -19.12 -5.41
N GLN A 169 -1.36 -17.95 -5.06
CA GLN A 169 -0.93 -16.93 -6.01
C GLN A 169 0.56 -16.98 -6.35
N ASN A 170 1.34 -17.91 -5.76
CA ASN A 170 2.76 -18.06 -6.09
C ASN A 170 2.92 -18.89 -7.38
N PHE A 171 2.73 -18.24 -8.52
CA PHE A 171 2.88 -18.88 -9.83
C PHE A 171 4.33 -19.28 -10.14
N ILE A 172 5.31 -18.58 -9.56
CA ILE A 172 6.72 -18.93 -9.72
C ILE A 172 7.03 -20.27 -9.05
N GLU A 173 6.58 -20.48 -7.81
CA GLU A 173 6.74 -21.77 -7.13
C GLU A 173 6.00 -22.89 -7.88
N LYS A 174 4.81 -22.63 -8.41
CA LYS A 174 4.08 -23.61 -9.22
C LYS A 174 4.82 -24.00 -10.51
N ALA A 175 5.52 -23.06 -11.13
CA ALA A 175 6.25 -23.29 -12.38
C ALA A 175 7.64 -23.90 -12.14
N THR A 176 8.33 -23.52 -11.07
CA THR A 176 9.74 -23.84 -10.84
C THR A 176 9.99 -24.84 -9.70
N GLY A 177 9.00 -25.06 -8.84
CA GLY A 177 9.13 -25.86 -7.63
C GLY A 177 9.80 -25.14 -6.45
N ALA A 178 10.18 -23.86 -6.61
CA ALA A 178 10.89 -23.10 -5.59
C ALA A 178 10.28 -21.70 -5.36
N VAL A 179 10.34 -21.24 -4.12
CA VAL A 179 10.03 -19.83 -3.78
C VAL A 179 11.20 -18.93 -4.17
N VAL A 180 10.92 -17.64 -4.38
CA VAL A 180 11.95 -16.61 -4.58
C VAL A 180 12.03 -15.77 -3.31
N PRO A 181 13.05 -15.95 -2.46
CA PRO A 181 13.21 -15.17 -1.24
C PRO A 181 13.38 -13.68 -1.53
N VAL A 182 13.14 -12.85 -0.52
CA VAL A 182 13.33 -11.39 -0.66
C VAL A 182 14.78 -11.00 -0.90
N SER A 183 15.75 -11.84 -0.49
CA SER A 183 17.17 -11.67 -0.79
C SER A 183 17.43 -11.66 -2.29
N ASP A 184 16.64 -12.41 -3.07
CA ASP A 184 16.81 -12.63 -4.51
C ASP A 184 15.84 -11.77 -5.33
N SER A 185 15.06 -10.91 -4.65
CA SER A 185 14.13 -9.99 -5.28
C SER A 185 14.29 -8.56 -4.72
N ILE A 186 13.67 -8.25 -3.57
CA ILE A 186 13.63 -6.91 -2.99
C ILE A 186 15.04 -6.36 -2.70
N PHE A 187 15.92 -7.20 -2.16
CA PHE A 187 17.26 -6.78 -1.72
C PHE A 187 18.34 -6.89 -2.81
N GLN A 188 17.97 -7.30 -4.03
CA GLN A 188 18.91 -7.32 -5.15
C GLN A 188 19.19 -5.91 -5.66
N ALA A 189 20.41 -5.71 -6.16
CA ALA A 189 20.88 -4.39 -6.62
C ALA A 189 19.99 -3.79 -7.73
N PHE A 190 19.47 -4.64 -8.63
CA PHE A 190 18.59 -4.21 -9.72
C PHE A 190 17.25 -3.62 -9.22
N ASN A 191 16.83 -3.94 -8.00
CA ASN A 191 15.63 -3.37 -7.38
C ASN A 191 15.98 -2.28 -6.35
N LEU A 192 16.96 -2.52 -5.49
CA LEU A 192 17.30 -1.62 -4.40
C LEU A 192 17.93 -0.30 -4.89
N LEU A 193 18.79 -0.35 -5.92
CA LEU A 193 19.41 0.87 -6.45
C LEU A 193 18.39 1.81 -7.10
N PRO A 194 17.50 1.37 -8.02
CA PRO A 194 16.49 2.27 -8.55
C PRO A 194 15.51 2.77 -7.47
N ALA A 195 15.16 1.94 -6.48
CA ALA A 195 14.30 2.37 -5.37
C ALA A 195 14.96 3.51 -4.57
N LEU A 196 16.25 3.36 -4.23
CA LEU A 196 17.01 4.39 -3.53
C LEU A 196 17.13 5.67 -4.37
N ILE A 197 17.45 5.54 -5.66
CA ILE A 197 17.53 6.69 -6.57
C ILE A 197 16.21 7.44 -6.58
N ILE A 198 15.08 6.74 -6.75
CA ILE A 198 13.76 7.37 -6.77
C ILE A 198 13.45 8.04 -5.43
N ILE A 199 13.68 7.36 -4.29
CA ILE A 199 13.42 7.93 -2.96
C ILE A 199 14.24 9.21 -2.72
N LEU A 200 15.50 9.24 -3.16
CA LEU A 200 16.39 10.39 -2.96
C LEU A 200 16.18 11.52 -3.97
N THR A 201 15.73 11.20 -5.19
CA THR A 201 15.52 12.20 -6.25
C THR A 201 14.11 12.77 -6.28
N MET A 202 13.10 12.04 -5.79
CA MET A 202 11.72 12.52 -5.72
C MET A 202 11.58 13.84 -4.94
N PRO A 203 12.23 14.05 -3.79
CA PRO A 203 12.25 15.35 -3.12
C PRO A 203 12.74 16.48 -4.02
N LEU A 204 13.82 16.25 -4.78
CA LEU A 204 14.37 17.25 -5.70
C LEU A 204 13.36 17.59 -6.81
N LEU A 205 12.66 16.59 -7.35
CA LEU A 205 11.59 16.83 -8.31
C LEU A 205 10.50 17.73 -7.72
N TYR A 206 10.08 17.48 -6.47
CA TYR A 206 9.08 18.32 -5.79
C TYR A 206 9.57 19.76 -5.61
N ALA A 207 10.84 19.97 -5.27
CA ALA A 207 11.44 21.30 -5.23
C ALA A 207 11.34 22.03 -6.59
N LEU A 208 11.53 21.31 -7.70
CA LEU A 208 11.51 21.86 -9.06
C LEU A 208 10.10 22.14 -9.62
N ILE A 209 9.08 21.42 -9.15
CA ILE A 209 7.68 21.57 -9.63
C ILE A 209 6.81 22.42 -8.72
N HIS A 210 7.37 22.97 -7.64
CA HIS A 210 6.65 23.82 -6.69
C HIS A 210 5.86 24.94 -7.42
N PRO A 211 4.58 25.15 -7.08
CA PRO A 211 3.75 26.15 -7.75
C PRO A 211 4.27 27.58 -7.51
N LYS A 212 3.98 28.48 -8.46
CA LYS A 212 4.21 29.92 -8.25
C LYS A 212 3.28 30.43 -7.15
N ALA A 213 3.71 31.46 -6.42
CA ALA A 213 2.94 32.06 -5.33
C ALA A 213 1.48 32.40 -5.73
N ALA A 214 1.26 32.89 -6.95
CA ALA A 214 -0.07 33.22 -7.45
C ALA A 214 -1.01 32.02 -7.69
N GLU A 215 -0.48 30.80 -7.73
CA GLU A 215 -1.24 29.57 -7.98
C GLU A 215 -1.39 28.68 -6.73
N VAL A 216 -0.80 29.10 -5.60
CA VAL A 216 -0.83 28.36 -4.34
C VAL A 216 -2.27 28.24 -3.82
N LYS A 217 -2.71 27.00 -3.61
CA LYS A 217 -3.99 26.64 -3.02
C LYS A 217 -3.78 26.16 -1.58
N ARG A 218 -4.06 27.07 -0.65
CA ARG A 218 -3.98 26.80 0.79
C ARG A 218 -5.20 26.00 1.24
N ILE A 219 -5.02 25.16 2.25
CA ILE A 219 -6.12 24.50 2.95
C ILE A 219 -6.73 25.46 3.99
N SER A 220 -8.06 25.49 4.09
CA SER A 220 -8.75 26.37 5.03
C SER A 220 -8.57 25.88 6.49
N PRO A 221 -8.60 26.78 7.48
CA PRO A 221 -8.50 26.40 8.89
C PRO A 221 -9.58 25.41 9.34
N GLU A 222 -10.79 25.51 8.81
CA GLU A 222 -11.93 24.63 9.14
C GLU A 222 -11.64 23.20 8.68
N LYS A 223 -11.19 23.04 7.43
CA LYS A 223 -10.79 21.73 6.89
C LYS A 223 -9.62 21.11 7.65
N LEU A 224 -8.70 21.92 8.17
CA LEU A 224 -7.60 21.42 9.00
C LEU A 224 -8.04 20.91 10.37
N LYS A 225 -9.14 21.46 10.92
CA LYS A 225 -9.77 20.97 12.16
C LYS A 225 -10.55 19.69 11.93
N GLU A 226 -11.19 19.52 10.78
CA GLU A 226 -11.87 18.26 10.43
C GLU A 226 -10.90 17.07 10.33
N VAL A 227 -9.62 17.32 10.03
CA VAL A 227 -8.54 16.31 10.01
C VAL A 227 -7.86 16.18 11.39
N GLU A 228 -8.57 16.46 12.48
CA GLU A 228 -8.04 16.41 13.84
C GLU A 228 -7.48 15.03 14.23
N SER A 229 -6.50 15.07 15.15
CA SER A 229 -5.57 14.01 15.49
C SER A 229 -6.23 12.65 15.74
N ILE A 230 -5.83 11.66 14.93
CA ILE A 230 -6.35 10.29 14.93
C ILE A 230 -5.78 9.44 16.10
N THR A 231 -5.05 10.02 17.05
CA THR A 231 -4.64 9.30 18.26
C THR A 231 -5.84 9.13 19.19
N VAL A 232 -6.60 8.06 18.98
CA VAL A 232 -7.78 7.70 19.77
C VAL A 232 -7.32 7.08 21.09
N LYS A 233 -6.99 7.90 22.09
CA LYS A 233 -6.89 7.43 23.48
C LYS A 233 -8.27 7.45 24.09
N ILE A 234 -8.80 6.28 24.41
CA ILE A 234 -10.11 6.19 25.06
C ILE A 234 -9.92 6.28 26.58
N PRO A 235 -10.58 7.24 27.24
CA PRO A 235 -10.54 7.34 28.68
C PRO A 235 -11.35 6.19 29.29
N LEU A 236 -10.83 5.62 30.38
CA LEU A 236 -11.57 4.64 31.15
C LEU A 236 -12.74 5.35 31.87
N PRO A 237 -13.99 4.85 31.78
CA PRO A 237 -15.11 5.43 32.51
C PRO A 237 -14.90 5.42 34.03
N PRO A 238 -15.37 6.43 34.79
CA PRO A 238 -15.20 6.50 36.25
C PRO A 238 -15.76 5.29 37.02
N GLN A 239 -16.85 4.71 36.53
CA GLN A 239 -17.49 3.50 37.08
C GLN A 239 -17.33 2.31 36.12
N ALA A 240 -16.09 2.05 35.70
CA ALA A 240 -15.82 1.01 34.71
C ALA A 240 -16.12 -0.40 35.24
N THR A 241 -16.86 -1.17 34.43
CA THR A 241 -17.10 -2.60 34.64
C THR A 241 -15.81 -3.42 34.53
N LEU A 242 -15.82 -4.67 34.99
CA LEU A 242 -14.67 -5.56 34.85
C LEU A 242 -14.24 -5.72 33.39
N ALA A 243 -15.18 -5.88 32.47
CA ALA A 243 -14.91 -5.97 31.03
C ALA A 243 -14.17 -4.72 30.52
N GLN A 244 -14.67 -3.53 30.86
CA GLN A 244 -14.03 -2.27 30.46
C GLN A 244 -12.62 -2.12 31.04
N ARG A 245 -12.36 -2.62 32.26
CA ARG A 245 -11.01 -2.63 32.84
C ARG A 245 -10.07 -3.57 32.08
N ILE A 246 -10.55 -4.74 31.63
CA ILE A 246 -9.79 -5.68 30.80
C ILE A 246 -9.47 -5.05 29.44
N ASP A 247 -10.44 -4.42 28.79
CA ASP A 247 -10.26 -3.73 27.50
C ASP A 247 -9.23 -2.58 27.58
N HIS A 248 -9.05 -2.01 28.76
CA HIS A 248 -8.08 -0.94 29.05
C HIS A 248 -6.77 -1.45 29.68
N SER A 249 -6.56 -2.76 29.77
CA SER A 249 -5.39 -3.35 30.39
C SER A 249 -4.19 -3.35 29.44
N TYR A 250 -3.09 -2.73 29.87
CA TYR A 250 -1.80 -2.84 29.17
C TYR A 250 -1.24 -4.27 29.20
N VAL A 251 -1.53 -5.01 30.28
CA VAL A 251 -0.99 -6.36 30.49
C VAL A 251 -1.46 -7.32 29.41
N ILE A 252 -2.73 -7.23 29.01
CA ILE A 252 -3.30 -8.10 27.96
C ILE A 252 -2.57 -7.89 26.63
N ASN A 253 -2.41 -6.64 26.19
CA ASN A 253 -1.70 -6.34 24.96
C ASN A 253 -0.21 -6.68 25.04
N ILE A 254 0.43 -6.50 26.19
CA ILE A 254 1.84 -6.87 26.38
C ILE A 254 2.01 -8.38 26.28
N ILE A 255 1.20 -9.17 26.99
CA ILE A 255 1.27 -10.65 26.93
C ILE A 255 1.01 -11.14 25.50
N PHE A 256 -0.05 -10.64 24.85
CA PHE A 256 -0.40 -11.03 23.48
C PHE A 256 0.66 -10.60 22.47
N GLY A 257 1.18 -9.38 22.60
CA GLY A 257 2.25 -8.88 21.75
C GLY A 257 3.56 -9.63 21.94
N LEU A 258 3.92 -9.99 23.18
CA LEU A 258 5.10 -10.83 23.47
C LEU A 258 4.98 -12.21 22.85
N LEU A 259 3.80 -12.83 22.86
CA LEU A 259 3.57 -14.10 22.17
C LEU A 259 3.86 -13.97 20.66
N GLY A 260 3.42 -12.87 20.04
CA GLY A 260 3.73 -12.57 18.64
C GLY A 260 5.22 -12.33 18.39
N VAL A 261 5.91 -11.61 19.28
CA VAL A 261 7.37 -11.38 19.19
C VAL A 261 8.12 -12.71 19.32
N ILE A 262 7.72 -13.60 20.23
CA ILE A 262 8.31 -14.93 20.38
C ILE A 262 8.12 -15.75 19.11
N TYR A 263 6.92 -15.72 18.51
CA TYR A 263 6.67 -16.38 17.23
C TYR A 263 7.60 -15.85 16.12
N LEU A 264 7.74 -14.53 15.99
CA LEU A 264 8.62 -13.90 15.01
C LEU A 264 10.09 -14.30 15.24
N TYR A 265 10.54 -14.29 16.50
CA TYR A 265 11.89 -14.74 16.87
C TYR A 265 12.12 -16.20 16.47
N ASN A 266 11.19 -17.09 16.81
CA ASN A 266 11.27 -18.50 16.43
C ASN A 266 11.28 -18.68 14.91
N HIS A 267 10.44 -17.93 14.19
CA HIS A 267 10.38 -17.99 12.72
C HIS A 267 11.73 -17.61 12.09
N PHE A 268 12.31 -16.48 12.45
CA PHE A 268 13.58 -16.03 11.86
C PHE A 268 14.80 -16.85 12.33
N SER A 269 14.80 -17.37 13.56
CA SER A 269 15.89 -18.22 14.06
C SER A 269 15.88 -19.63 13.44
N THR A 270 14.71 -20.16 13.07
CA THR A 270 14.60 -21.51 12.49
C THR A 270 14.61 -21.52 10.97
N LYS A 271 14.12 -20.47 10.30
CA LYS A 271 13.99 -20.39 8.84
C LYS A 271 14.92 -19.40 8.17
N GLY A 272 15.77 -18.70 8.94
CA GLY A 272 16.57 -17.60 8.44
C GLY A 272 15.70 -16.40 8.06
N PHE A 273 16.16 -15.59 7.09
CA PHE A 273 15.46 -14.37 6.66
C PHE A 273 14.25 -14.63 5.74
N ASP A 274 13.34 -15.51 6.16
CA ASP A 274 12.07 -15.84 5.49
C ASP A 274 11.04 -14.72 5.70
N LEU A 275 11.30 -13.57 5.08
CA LEU A 275 10.35 -12.46 5.04
C LEU A 275 9.36 -12.70 3.89
N ASN A 276 8.12 -13.05 4.23
CA ASN A 276 7.05 -13.30 3.27
C ASN A 276 5.80 -12.50 3.62
N LEU A 277 4.76 -12.64 2.79
CA LEU A 277 3.56 -11.80 2.87
C LEU A 277 2.88 -11.85 4.25
N ASN A 278 2.74 -13.04 4.81
CA ASN A 278 2.09 -13.24 6.10
C ASN A 278 2.92 -12.66 7.24
N ILE A 279 4.25 -12.84 7.17
CA ILE A 279 5.16 -12.34 8.19
C ILE A 279 5.18 -10.82 8.23
N VAL A 280 5.17 -10.14 7.07
CA VAL A 280 5.09 -8.67 7.01
C VAL A 280 3.79 -8.17 7.64
N ILE A 281 2.65 -8.76 7.29
CA ILE A 281 1.36 -8.43 7.92
C ILE A 281 1.43 -8.62 9.43
N PHE A 282 2.00 -9.75 9.88
CA PHE A 282 2.08 -10.08 11.30
C PHE A 282 3.00 -9.13 12.07
N ILE A 283 4.14 -8.71 11.49
CA ILE A 283 5.03 -7.70 12.07
C ILE A 283 4.29 -6.39 12.31
N PHE A 284 3.54 -5.90 11.31
CA PHE A 284 2.78 -4.65 11.44
C PHE A 284 1.63 -4.79 12.44
N PHE A 285 0.94 -5.93 12.44
CA PHE A 285 -0.11 -6.25 13.41
C PHE A 285 0.41 -6.22 14.85
N ILE A 286 1.46 -6.98 15.17
CA ILE A 286 2.03 -7.06 16.52
C ILE A 286 2.65 -5.72 16.94
N SER A 287 3.31 -5.00 16.02
CA SER A 287 3.82 -3.66 16.29
C SER A 287 2.69 -2.69 16.65
N GLY A 288 1.56 -2.75 15.91
CA GLY A 288 0.37 -1.96 16.19
C GLY A 288 -0.21 -2.26 17.58
N VAL A 289 -0.39 -3.53 17.92
CA VAL A 289 -0.88 -3.98 19.23
C VAL A 289 -0.04 -3.40 20.36
N LEU A 290 1.29 -3.55 20.29
CA LEU A 290 2.22 -3.12 21.32
C LEU A 290 2.27 -1.59 21.45
N LEU A 291 2.32 -0.87 20.33
CA LEU A 291 2.48 0.59 20.32
C LEU A 291 1.20 1.37 20.65
N HIS A 292 0.02 0.73 20.53
CA HIS A 292 -1.25 1.30 21.02
C HIS A 292 -1.46 1.11 22.53
N GLY A 293 -0.72 0.17 23.13
CA GLY A 293 -0.67 -0.06 24.58
C GLY A 293 -1.90 -0.78 25.16
N LYS A 294 -3.11 -0.27 24.93
CA LYS A 294 -4.37 -0.86 25.43
C LYS A 294 -5.17 -1.51 24.29
N PRO A 295 -5.84 -2.66 24.50
CA PRO A 295 -6.68 -3.30 23.50
C PRO A 295 -7.71 -2.35 22.88
N VAL A 296 -8.40 -1.57 23.71
CA VAL A 296 -9.43 -0.61 23.29
C VAL A 296 -8.90 0.42 22.28
N ASN A 297 -7.65 0.87 22.43
CA ASN A 297 -7.05 1.84 21.51
C ASN A 297 -6.77 1.18 20.14
N TYR A 298 -6.24 -0.04 20.14
CA TYR A 298 -5.95 -0.77 18.91
C TYR A 298 -7.22 -1.15 18.15
N ILE A 299 -8.28 -1.58 18.85
CA ILE A 299 -9.60 -1.85 18.25
C ILE A 299 -10.12 -0.61 17.52
N ASN A 300 -10.01 0.57 18.14
CA ASN A 300 -10.47 1.83 17.53
C ASN A 300 -9.59 2.28 16.37
N ALA A 301 -8.27 2.03 16.43
CA ALA A 301 -7.38 2.25 15.31
C ALA A 301 -7.75 1.38 14.11
N ILE A 302 -8.08 0.10 14.33
CA ILE A 302 -8.53 -0.82 13.28
C ILE A 302 -9.91 -0.40 12.73
N ALA A 303 -10.85 0.00 13.59
CA ALA A 303 -12.17 0.50 13.16
C ALA A 303 -12.07 1.77 12.29
N THR A 304 -11.06 2.60 12.53
CA THR A 304 -10.73 3.72 11.65
C THR A 304 -10.09 3.23 10.35
N ALA A 305 -9.11 2.34 10.46
CA ALA A 305 -8.31 1.86 9.33
C ALA A 305 -9.12 1.08 8.28
N ILE A 306 -10.07 0.26 8.71
CA ILE A 306 -10.86 -0.62 7.83
C ILE A 306 -11.68 0.14 6.79
N LYS A 307 -12.05 1.40 7.07
CA LYS A 307 -12.77 2.27 6.13
C LYS A 307 -11.98 2.49 4.85
N GLY A 308 -10.64 2.52 4.93
CA GLY A 308 -9.76 2.65 3.76
C GLY A 308 -9.69 1.41 2.89
N ALA A 309 -10.13 0.24 3.38
CA ALA A 309 -10.04 -1.02 2.66
C ALA A 309 -11.26 -1.34 1.78
N GLY A 310 -12.31 -0.50 1.79
CA GLY A 310 -13.54 -0.75 1.04
C GLY A 310 -13.32 -0.92 -0.46
N ALA A 311 -12.45 -0.09 -1.05
CA ALA A 311 -12.10 -0.18 -2.47
C ALA A 311 -11.40 -1.51 -2.82
N ILE A 312 -10.57 -2.04 -1.92
CA ILE A 312 -9.88 -3.33 -2.08
C ILE A 312 -10.92 -4.46 -2.01
N ALA A 313 -11.78 -4.44 -0.99
CA ALA A 313 -12.82 -5.45 -0.81
C ALA A 313 -13.78 -5.54 -2.01
N LEU A 314 -14.10 -4.39 -2.62
CA LEU A 314 -14.98 -4.33 -3.78
C LEU A 314 -14.29 -4.80 -5.08
N GLN A 315 -13.03 -4.44 -5.31
CA GLN A 315 -12.36 -4.66 -6.59
C GLN A 315 -11.70 -6.03 -6.73
N PHE A 316 -11.17 -6.60 -5.64
CA PHE A 316 -10.43 -7.87 -5.73
C PHE A 316 -11.26 -9.04 -6.27
N PRO A 317 -12.56 -9.19 -5.94
CA PRO A 317 -13.38 -10.21 -6.59
C PRO A 317 -13.43 -10.06 -8.12
N LEU A 318 -13.43 -8.83 -8.64
CA LEU A 318 -13.39 -8.58 -10.10
C LEU A 318 -12.03 -8.97 -10.70
N TYR A 319 -10.94 -8.68 -10.00
CA TYR A 319 -9.60 -9.12 -10.42
C TYR A 319 -9.47 -10.65 -10.41
N GLY A 320 -10.10 -11.32 -9.44
CA GLY A 320 -10.24 -12.77 -9.42
C GLY A 320 -10.97 -13.28 -10.66
N GLY A 321 -12.08 -12.64 -11.03
CA GLY A 321 -12.82 -12.99 -12.24
C GLY A 321 -11.99 -12.79 -13.52
N ILE A 322 -11.23 -11.69 -13.62
CA ILE A 322 -10.29 -11.47 -14.74
C ILE A 322 -9.24 -12.58 -14.79
N GLN A 323 -8.61 -12.91 -13.65
CA GLN A 323 -7.66 -14.01 -13.55
C GLN A 323 -8.30 -15.35 -13.95
N GLY A 324 -9.54 -15.59 -13.55
CA GLY A 324 -10.32 -16.76 -13.93
C GLY A 324 -10.49 -16.88 -15.44
N ILE A 325 -10.86 -15.79 -16.12
CA ILE A 325 -10.87 -15.75 -17.60
C ILE A 325 -9.49 -16.07 -18.15
N MET A 326 -8.45 -15.37 -17.67
CA MET A 326 -7.10 -15.48 -18.22
C MET A 326 -6.55 -16.91 -18.13
N VAL A 327 -6.73 -17.58 -16.99
CA VAL A 327 -6.26 -18.94 -16.76
C VAL A 327 -7.20 -19.98 -17.37
N GLY A 328 -8.50 -19.88 -17.13
CA GLY A 328 -9.50 -20.87 -17.55
C GLY A 328 -9.69 -20.97 -19.08
N THR A 329 -9.47 -19.86 -19.79
CA THR A 329 -9.57 -19.83 -21.27
C THR A 329 -8.24 -20.10 -21.97
N GLY A 330 -7.11 -20.02 -21.26
CA GLY A 330 -5.76 -20.09 -21.83
C GLY A 330 -5.25 -18.76 -22.38
N LEU A 331 -5.99 -17.66 -22.24
CA LEU A 331 -5.59 -16.34 -22.71
C LEU A 331 -4.26 -15.88 -22.11
N ALA A 332 -3.97 -16.21 -20.84
CA ALA A 332 -2.67 -15.92 -20.22
C ALA A 332 -1.50 -16.51 -21.02
N SER A 333 -1.64 -17.76 -21.47
CA SER A 333 -0.60 -18.45 -22.26
C SER A 333 -0.45 -17.85 -23.66
N VAL A 334 -1.55 -17.40 -24.28
CA VAL A 334 -1.51 -16.71 -25.57
C VAL A 334 -0.73 -15.41 -25.47
N ILE A 335 -1.05 -14.59 -24.46
CA ILE A 335 -0.36 -13.31 -24.22
C ILE A 335 1.12 -13.56 -23.90
N ALA A 336 1.44 -14.53 -23.03
CA ALA A 336 2.82 -14.90 -22.75
C ALA A 336 3.57 -15.34 -24.02
N GLY A 337 2.91 -16.07 -24.92
CA GLY A 337 3.46 -16.46 -26.22
C GLY A 337 3.83 -15.27 -27.10
N TRP A 338 3.07 -14.16 -27.07
CA TRP A 338 3.41 -12.95 -27.81
C TRP A 338 4.72 -12.32 -27.30
N PHE A 339 4.91 -12.25 -25.99
CA PHE A 339 6.15 -11.75 -25.39
C PHE A 339 7.33 -12.67 -25.72
N VAL A 340 7.15 -13.99 -25.62
CA VAL A 340 8.20 -14.96 -25.97
C VAL A 340 8.58 -14.85 -27.45
N ALA A 341 7.62 -14.69 -28.36
CA ALA A 341 7.88 -14.53 -29.79
C ALA A 341 8.70 -13.27 -30.12
N LEU A 342 8.62 -12.25 -29.26
CA LEU A 342 9.37 -11.00 -29.39
C LEU A 342 10.65 -10.99 -28.54
N SER A 343 10.94 -12.03 -27.76
CA SER A 343 12.09 -12.12 -26.87
C SER A 343 13.31 -12.75 -27.58
N SER A 344 14.21 -11.91 -28.07
CA SER A 344 15.54 -12.25 -28.58
C SER A 344 16.62 -11.87 -27.55
N PRO A 345 17.89 -12.27 -27.72
CA PRO A 345 18.98 -11.82 -26.85
C PRO A 345 19.08 -10.29 -26.70
N GLU A 346 18.67 -9.55 -27.74
CA GLU A 346 18.66 -8.08 -27.79
C GLU A 346 17.38 -7.44 -27.22
N THR A 347 16.31 -8.22 -27.00
CA THR A 347 15.02 -7.69 -26.55
C THR A 347 14.51 -8.31 -25.25
N PHE A 348 15.12 -9.40 -24.77
CA PHE A 348 14.69 -10.12 -23.57
C PHE A 348 14.77 -9.27 -22.28
N TYR A 349 15.57 -8.21 -22.25
CA TYR A 349 15.67 -7.27 -21.13
C TYR A 349 14.73 -6.05 -21.22
N MET A 350 13.94 -5.92 -22.29
CA MET A 350 12.94 -4.86 -22.47
C MET A 350 11.55 -5.30 -22.02
#